data_AF-Q0SPW1-F1
#
_entry.id   AF-Q0SPW1-F1
#
_cell.length_a   1.000
_cell.length_b   1.000
_cell.length_c   1.000
_cell.angle_alpha   90.00
_cell.angle_beta   90.00
_cell.angle_gamma   90.00
#
_symmetry.space_group_name_H-M   'P 1'
#
loop_
_entity.id
_entity.type
_entity.pdbx_description
1 polymer ?
#
loop_
_entity_poly.entity_id
_entity_poly.type
_entity_poly.pdbx_seq_one_letter_code
_entity_poly.pdbx_strand_id
1 'polypeptide(L)'
;MDLNAKQMTSEEFSKLIENQGVMGKSNITFVIGGSLGLSQAVIKRENYKVCFSKMTFPHQLFRIMLLEQVYRAFRIMKNEPYHK
;
A
#
# COMPACT_ATOMS: atom_id res chain seq x y z
N MET A 1 -0.46 -7.34 2.96
CA MET A 1 -1.30 -7.12 1.76
C MET A 1 -2.04 -8.40 1.44
N ASP A 2 -3.30 -8.31 1.03
CA ASP A 2 -4.23 -9.45 0.95
C ASP A 2 -5.01 -9.38 -0.38
N LEU A 3 -5.09 -10.50 -1.10
CA LEU A 3 -5.79 -10.62 -2.39
C LEU A 3 -7.30 -10.37 -2.26
N ASN A 4 -7.86 -10.59 -1.06
CA ASN A 4 -9.29 -10.43 -0.78
C ASN A 4 -9.68 -8.98 -0.44
N ALA A 5 -8.72 -8.09 -0.27
CA ALA A 5 -9.02 -6.69 0.01
C ALA A 5 -9.55 -5.94 -1.23
N LYS A 6 -10.16 -4.77 -1.00
CA LYS A 6 -10.57 -3.86 -2.08
C LYS A 6 -9.34 -3.44 -2.87
N GLN A 7 -9.44 -3.51 -4.20
CA GLN A 7 -8.46 -2.89 -5.09
C GLN A 7 -8.62 -1.37 -5.02
N MET A 8 -7.50 -0.67 -4.94
CA MET A 8 -7.47 0.78 -4.85
C MET A 8 -6.85 1.36 -6.12
N THR A 9 -7.37 2.48 -6.61
CA THR A 9 -6.64 3.30 -7.59
C THR A 9 -5.46 4.01 -6.93
N SER A 10 -4.54 4.57 -7.71
CA SER A 10 -3.42 5.35 -7.17
C SER A 10 -3.91 6.59 -6.40
N GLU A 11 -5.02 7.20 -6.82
CA GLU A 11 -5.67 8.33 -6.13
C GLU A 11 -6.31 7.89 -4.81
N GLU A 12 -7.00 6.74 -4.78
CA GLU A 12 -7.55 6.19 -3.54
C GLU A 12 -6.44 5.83 -2.55
N PHE A 13 -5.33 5.26 -3.04
CA PHE A 13 -4.17 4.93 -2.23
C PHE A 13 -3.49 6.20 -1.67
N SER A 14 -3.33 7.23 -2.51
CA SER A 14 -2.86 8.56 -2.10
C SER A 14 -3.72 9.15 -0.98
N LYS A 15 -5.04 9.15 -1.17
CA LYS A 15 -6.00 9.64 -0.17
C LYS A 15 -5.99 8.82 1.12
N LEU A 16 -5.77 7.51 1.04
CA LEU A 16 -5.65 6.66 2.23
C LEU A 16 -4.46 7.09 3.10
N ILE A 17 -3.31 7.34 2.47
CA ILE A 17 -2.08 7.80 3.14
C ILE A 17 -2.29 9.21 3.71
N GLU A 18 -2.84 10.14 2.91
CA GLU A 18 -3.15 11.50 3.34
C GLU A 18 -4.06 11.53 4.57
N ASN A 19 -5.15 10.75 4.55
CA ASN A 19 -6.08 10.65 5.68
C ASN A 19 -5.39 10.16 6.96
N GLN A 20 -4.41 9.25 6.87
CA GLN A 20 -3.67 8.84 8.05
C GLN A 20 -2.85 9.99 8.64
N GLY A 21 -2.22 10.79 7.79
CA GLY A 21 -1.49 12.00 8.19
C GLY A 21 -2.40 13.03 8.86
N VAL A 22 -3.58 13.30 8.29
CA VAL A 22 -4.59 14.22 8.85
C VAL A 22 -5.09 13.75 10.22
N MET A 23 -5.21 12.43 10.43
CA MET A 23 -5.55 11.82 11.73
C MET A 23 -4.39 11.82 12.74
N GLY A 24 -3.25 12.45 12.43
CA GLY A 24 -2.08 12.51 13.30
C GLY A 24 -1.22 11.24 13.32
N LYS A 25 -1.45 10.29 12.40
CA LYS A 25 -0.62 9.09 12.28
C LYS A 25 0.57 9.37 11.38
N SER A 26 1.72 9.67 11.98
CA SER A 26 2.97 9.97 11.29
C SER A 26 3.78 8.73 10.87
N ASN A 27 3.47 7.56 11.44
CA ASN A 27 4.19 6.31 11.17
C ASN A 27 3.27 5.32 10.44
N ILE A 28 3.61 5.02 9.19
CA ILE A 28 2.91 4.04 8.36
C ILE A 28 3.87 2.89 8.05
N THR A 29 3.46 1.67 8.38
CA THR A 29 4.25 0.45 8.12
C THR A 29 3.52 -0.42 7.11
N PHE A 30 4.18 -0.70 5.98
CA PHE A 30 3.69 -1.67 5.01
C PHE A 30 4.26 -3.05 5.31
N VAL A 31 3.41 -4.07 5.28
CA VAL A 31 3.80 -5.46 5.53
C VAL A 31 3.54 -6.30 4.29
N ILE A 32 4.62 -6.89 3.77
CA ILE A 32 4.62 -7.80 2.62
C ILE A 32 4.86 -9.22 3.14
N GLY A 33 3.97 -10.15 2.80
CA GLY A 33 4.12 -11.55 3.16
C GLY A 33 5.23 -12.24 2.36
N GLY A 34 5.85 -13.25 2.96
CA GLY A 34 6.77 -14.14 2.25
C GLY A 34 6.03 -15.15 1.37
N SER A 35 6.71 -16.19 0.91
CA SER A 35 6.12 -17.27 0.12
C SER A 35 4.96 -17.99 0.83
N LEU A 36 5.01 -18.07 2.17
CA LEU A 36 3.96 -18.68 3.01
C LEU A 36 2.86 -17.68 3.42
N GLY A 37 2.92 -16.43 2.98
CA GLY A 37 2.00 -15.37 3.40
C GLY A 37 2.36 -14.72 4.74
N LEU A 38 1.35 -14.19 5.43
CA LEU A 38 1.48 -13.54 6.74
C LEU A 38 0.87 -14.42 7.83
N SER A 39 1.49 -14.42 9.01
CA SER A 39 0.92 -15.15 10.15
C SER A 39 -0.39 -14.51 10.61
N GLN A 40 -1.27 -15.31 11.22
CA GLN A 40 -2.56 -14.81 11.72
C GLN A 40 -2.39 -13.67 12.74
N ALA A 41 -1.30 -13.68 13.51
CA ALA A 41 -0.98 -12.62 14.46
C ALA A 41 -0.72 -11.27 13.74
N VAL A 42 -0.03 -11.29 12.60
CA VAL A 42 0.23 -10.09 11.80
C VAL A 42 -1.05 -9.59 11.15
N ILE A 43 -1.87 -10.49 10.59
CA ILE A 43 -3.17 -10.13 10.00
C ILE A 43 -4.07 -9.49 11.06
N LYS A 44 -4.18 -10.08 12.27
CA LYS A 44 -4.98 -9.51 13.37
C LYS A 44 -4.52 -8.12 13.83
N ARG A 45 -3.25 -7.76 13.63
CA ARG A 45 -2.70 -6.46 14.03
C ARG A 45 -2.87 -5.37 12.97
N GLU A 46 -3.23 -5.75 11.74
CA GLU A 46 -3.31 -4.81 10.63
C GLU A 46 -4.35 -3.71 10.89
N ASN A 47 -4.06 -2.51 10.43
CA ASN A 47 -5.03 -1.41 10.48
C ASN A 47 -5.83 -1.29 9.17
N TYR A 48 -5.22 -1.73 8.06
CA TYR A 48 -5.82 -1.73 6.74
C TYR A 48 -5.33 -2.93 5.94
N LYS A 49 -6.21 -3.48 5.09
CA LYS A 49 -5.84 -4.40 4.02
C LYS A 49 -5.88 -3.67 2.69
N VAL A 50 -4.82 -3.81 1.90
CA VAL A 50 -4.72 -3.27 0.55
C VAL A 50 -4.43 -4.42 -0.43
N CYS A 51 -5.13 -4.43 -1.55
CA CYS A 51 -4.92 -5.34 -2.67
C CYS A 51 -4.42 -4.56 -3.88
N PHE A 52 -3.17 -4.82 -4.30
CA PHE A 52 -2.56 -4.17 -5.46
C PHE A 52 -3.04 -4.78 -6.80
N SER A 53 -3.34 -6.07 -6.81
CA SER A 53 -3.82 -6.79 -7.99
C SER A 53 -4.43 -8.12 -7.57
N LYS A 54 -5.31 -8.69 -8.41
CA LYS A 54 -5.73 -10.09 -8.28
C LYS A 54 -4.66 -11.07 -8.76
N MET A 55 -3.64 -10.58 -9.47
CA MET A 55 -2.48 -11.38 -9.88
C MET A 55 -1.47 -11.52 -8.74
N THR A 56 -0.81 -12.67 -8.70
CA THR A 56 0.29 -12.93 -7.76
C THR A 56 1.60 -12.46 -8.36
N PHE A 57 2.32 -11.62 -7.63
CA PHE A 57 3.65 -11.14 -8.01
C PHE A 57 4.73 -11.71 -7.09
N PRO A 58 5.95 -12.00 -7.59
CA PRO A 58 7.08 -12.33 -6.74
C PRO A 58 7.33 -11.23 -5.70
N HIS A 59 7.56 -11.59 -4.44
CA HIS A 59 7.69 -10.64 -3.34
C HIS A 59 8.78 -9.56 -3.55
N GLN A 60 9.85 -9.89 -4.31
CA GLN A 60 10.90 -8.93 -4.66
C GLN A 60 10.38 -7.84 -5.62
N LEU A 61 9.70 -8.24 -6.70
CA LEU A 61 9.07 -7.32 -7.64
C LEU A 61 7.97 -6.50 -6.95
N PHE A 62 7.20 -7.15 -6.08
CA PHE A 62 6.14 -6.50 -5.33
C PHE A 62 6.65 -5.34 -4.46
N ARG A 63 7.83 -5.51 -3.85
CA ARG A 63 8.48 -4.47 -3.07
C ARG A 63 8.79 -3.22 -3.91
N ILE A 64 9.27 -3.41 -5.14
CA ILE A 64 9.57 -2.31 -6.06
C ILE A 64 8.29 -1.59 -6.46
N MET A 65 7.23 -2.33 -6.81
CA MET A 65 5.94 -1.74 -7.18
C MET A 65 5.30 -0.98 -6.02
N LEU A 66 5.39 -1.49 -4.78
CA LEU A 66 4.92 -0.76 -3.61
C LEU A 66 5.69 0.55 -3.42
N LEU A 67 7.02 0.53 -3.52
CA LEU A 67 7.84 1.74 -3.37
C LEU A 67 7.47 2.79 -4.43
N GLU A 68 7.25 2.36 -5.67
CA GLU A 68 6.78 3.24 -6.74
C GLU A 68 5.41 3.83 -6.42
N GLN A 69 4.44 3.02 -5.96
CA GLN A 69 3.11 3.52 -5.62
C GLN A 69 3.12 4.45 -4.41
N VAL A 70 4.00 4.24 -3.43
CA VAL A 70 4.20 5.17 -2.32
C VAL A 70 4.75 6.49 -2.85
N TYR A 71 5.78 6.47 -3.70
CA TYR A 71 6.29 7.68 -4.34
C TYR A 71 5.20 8.41 -5.14
N ARG A 72 4.44 7.69 -5.97
CA ARG A 72 3.32 8.23 -6.74
C ARG A 72 2.25 8.86 -5.85
N ALA A 73 1.89 8.20 -4.75
CA ALA A 73 0.93 8.73 -3.79
C ALA A 73 1.38 10.11 -3.26
N PHE A 74 2.63 10.23 -2.81
CA PHE A 74 3.15 11.52 -2.36
C PHE A 74 3.17 12.60 -3.46
N ARG A 75 3.50 12.24 -4.71
CA ARG A 75 3.43 13.18 -5.84
C ARG A 75 2.02 13.66 -6.11
N ILE A 76 1.02 12.77 -6.04
CA ILE A 76 -0.40 13.11 -6.14
C ILE A 76 -0.81 14.05 -4.99
N MET A 77 -0.47 13.71 -3.74
CA MET A 77 -0.78 14.55 -2.56
C MET A 77 -0.20 15.97 -2.67
N LYS A 78 0.98 16.11 -3.30
CA LYS A 78 1.64 17.40 -3.48
C LYS A 78 1.20 18.15 -4.75
N ASN A 79 0.27 17.59 -5.53
CA ASN A 79 -0.12 18.12 -6.85
C ASN A 79 1.09 18.35 -7.78
N GLU A 80 2.13 17.53 -7.64
CA GLU A 80 3.34 17.66 -8.46
C GLU A 80 3.20 16.82 -9.73
N PRO A 81 3.70 17.30 -10.88
CA PRO A 81 3.64 16.53 -12.12
C PRO A 81 4.39 15.22 -11.95
N TYR A 82 3.69 14.10 -12.16
CA TYR A 82 4.28 12.78 -12.25
C TYR A 82 4.52 12.46 -13.73
N HIS A 83 5.68 11.90 -14.06
CA HIS A 83 6.03 11.59 -15.45
C HIS A 83 5.02 10.60 -16.04
N LYS A 84 4.49 10.95 -17.22
CA LYS A 84 3.61 10.08 -18.02
C LYS A 84 4.43 8.98 -18.68
#